data_AF-W2CUN7-F1
#
_entry.id   AF-W2CUN7-F1
#
_cell.length_a   1.000
_cell.length_b   1.000
_cell.length_c   1.000
_cell.angle_alpha   90.00
_cell.angle_beta   90.00
_cell.angle_gamma   90.00
#
_symmetry.space_group_name_H-M   'P 1'
#
loop_
_entity.id
_entity.type
_entity.pdbx_description
1 polymer ?
#
loop_
_entity_poly.entity_id
_entity_poly.type
_entity_poly.pdbx_seq_one_letter_code
_entity_poly.pdbx_strand_id
1 'polypeptide(L)'
;RMHAGDYVSFGLAAEDGRLTHAGLLFADQCPLPDSRVFCTRWNGLQRGSVFEDAADDAEYSGNLIYLLQSATEFIRRNTRKGWTKTATGRVEKPDYAERAYFEGIVNALIHRTYDFRGTEVHVEMYDDRLVISSPGGIYGGGELEPLEDGSYISK
;
A
#
# COMPACT_ATOMS: atom_id res chain seq x y z
N ARG A 1 -4.48 -3.06 24.87
CA ARG A 1 -4.64 -1.59 24.89
C ARG A 1 -3.27 -1.02 25.27
N MET A 2 -2.71 -0.11 24.47
CA MET A 2 -1.39 0.47 24.76
C MET A 2 -1.46 1.47 25.91
N HIS A 3 -0.37 1.56 26.67
CA HIS A 3 -0.14 2.56 27.71
C HIS A 3 0.76 3.70 27.20
N ALA A 4 0.75 4.85 27.88
CA ALA A 4 1.54 6.02 27.48
C ALA A 4 3.04 5.71 27.28
N GLY A 5 3.61 4.87 28.16
CA GLY A 5 5.01 4.45 28.07
C GLY A 5 5.34 3.58 26.85
N ASP A 6 4.35 2.91 26.26
CA ASP A 6 4.55 2.07 25.07
C ASP A 6 4.88 2.96 23.85
N TYR A 7 4.21 4.11 23.72
CA TYR A 7 4.47 5.04 22.61
C TYR A 7 5.89 5.64 22.66
N VAL A 8 6.41 5.88 23.87
CA VAL A 8 7.81 6.29 24.06
C VAL A 8 8.75 5.15 23.70
N SER A 9 8.44 3.93 24.14
CA SER A 9 9.24 2.73 23.85
C SER A 9 9.32 2.41 22.35
N PHE A 10 8.24 2.69 21.59
CA PHE A 10 8.21 2.55 20.14
C PHE A 10 8.79 3.75 19.36
N GLY A 11 9.23 4.81 20.06
CA GLY A 11 9.74 6.02 19.41
C GLY A 11 8.66 6.85 18.69
N LEU A 12 7.38 6.61 19.02
CA LEU A 12 6.25 7.39 18.49
C LEU A 12 6.02 8.67 19.29
N ALA A 13 6.48 8.72 20.54
CA ALA A 13 6.44 9.90 21.39
C ALA A 13 7.79 10.11 22.11
N ALA A 14 8.10 11.36 22.41
CA ALA A 14 9.18 11.71 23.32
C ALA A 14 8.71 11.65 24.79
N GLU A 15 9.65 11.59 25.74
CA GLU A 15 9.34 11.56 27.18
C GLU A 15 8.56 12.78 27.67
N ASP A 16 8.66 13.91 26.95
CA ASP A 16 7.92 15.15 27.23
C ASP A 16 6.45 15.11 26.73
N GLY A 17 6.02 13.99 26.13
CA GLY A 17 4.68 13.78 25.63
C GLY A 17 4.42 14.29 24.20
N ARG A 18 5.42 14.85 23.51
CA ARG A 18 5.27 15.24 22.10
C ARG A 18 5.39 14.03 21.17
N LEU A 19 4.59 14.00 20.10
CA LEU A 19 4.71 12.98 19.07
C LEU A 19 5.94 13.23 18.18
N THR A 20 6.59 12.16 17.75
CA THR A 20 7.60 12.21 16.70
C THR A 20 6.92 12.31 15.32
N HIS A 21 7.67 12.55 14.24
CA HIS A 21 7.09 12.49 12.89
C HIS A 21 6.46 11.12 12.58
N ALA A 22 7.09 10.04 13.04
CA ALA A 22 6.50 8.71 12.98
C ALA A 22 5.21 8.66 13.81
N GLY A 23 5.23 9.17 15.04
CA GLY A 23 4.03 9.28 15.88
C GLY A 23 2.86 10.00 15.20
N LEU A 24 3.13 11.09 14.47
CA LEU A 24 2.11 11.81 13.70
C LEU A 24 1.51 10.96 12.58
N LEU A 25 2.33 10.17 11.88
CA LEU A 25 1.89 9.26 10.83
C LEU A 25 1.01 8.10 11.34
N PHE A 26 1.16 7.71 12.61
CA PHE A 26 0.33 6.68 13.26
C PHE A 26 -0.86 7.25 14.04
N ALA A 27 -0.95 8.56 14.24
CA ALA A 27 -2.03 9.19 14.99
C ALA A 27 -3.33 9.21 14.18
N ASP A 28 -4.47 8.92 14.82
CA ASP A 28 -5.78 8.90 14.16
C ASP A 28 -6.07 10.17 13.35
N GLN A 29 -5.72 11.33 13.91
CA GLN A 29 -5.79 12.64 13.26
C GLN A 29 -4.43 13.01 12.65
N CYS A 30 -3.91 12.16 11.76
CA CYS A 30 -2.65 12.43 11.05
C CYS A 30 -2.76 13.78 10.33
N PRO A 31 -1.96 14.80 10.72
CA PRO A 31 -2.10 16.15 10.17
C PRO A 31 -1.38 16.33 8.83
N LEU A 32 -0.77 15.27 8.30
CA LEU A 32 0.03 15.33 7.08
C LEU A 32 -0.89 15.17 5.85
N PRO A 33 -1.08 16.24 5.05
CA PRO A 33 -2.03 16.21 3.93
C PRO A 33 -1.61 15.24 2.82
N ASP A 34 -0.32 14.95 2.73
CA ASP A 34 0.27 14.06 1.71
C ASP A 34 0.30 12.59 2.17
N SER A 35 -0.25 12.26 3.34
CA SER A 35 -0.41 10.88 3.82
C SER A 35 -1.63 10.24 3.15
N ARG A 36 -1.45 9.79 1.90
CA ARG A 36 -2.53 9.32 1.04
C ARG A 36 -2.17 8.06 0.25
N VAL A 37 -3.18 7.27 -0.08
CA VAL A 37 -3.10 6.15 -1.02
C VAL A 37 -4.23 6.27 -2.03
N PHE A 38 -3.89 6.23 -3.31
CA PHE A 38 -4.84 6.25 -4.41
C PHE A 38 -4.91 4.85 -5.02
N CYS A 39 -6.10 4.28 -5.03
CA CYS A 39 -6.34 2.95 -5.54
C CYS A 39 -7.18 3.03 -6.83
N THR A 40 -6.79 2.31 -7.87
CA THR A 40 -7.54 2.26 -9.13
C THR A 40 -7.53 0.86 -9.72
N ARG A 41 -8.70 0.34 -10.07
CA ARG A 41 -8.88 -0.86 -10.89
C ARG A 41 -9.17 -0.42 -12.32
N TRP A 42 -8.16 -0.47 -13.18
CA TRP A 42 -8.28 -0.13 -14.60
C TRP A 42 -8.98 -1.24 -15.37
N ASN A 43 -9.73 -0.93 -16.42
CA ASN A 43 -10.21 -1.94 -17.36
C ASN A 43 -9.11 -2.26 -18.39
N GLY A 44 -8.68 -3.51 -18.48
CA GLY A 44 -7.61 -3.92 -19.41
C GLY A 44 -6.20 -3.81 -18.84
N LEU A 45 -5.24 -3.57 -19.75
CA LEU A 45 -3.79 -3.66 -19.47
C LEU A 45 -3.08 -2.30 -19.35
N GLN A 46 -3.78 -1.22 -19.67
CA GLN A 46 -3.23 0.14 -19.74
C GLN A 46 -4.06 1.11 -18.89
N ARG A 47 -3.44 2.23 -18.51
CA ARG A 47 -4.15 3.34 -17.85
C ARG A 47 -5.05 4.02 -18.87
N GLY A 48 -6.34 4.09 -18.55
CA GLY A 48 -7.37 4.61 -19.45
C GLY A 48 -7.65 3.69 -20.64
N SER A 49 -8.93 3.50 -20.96
CA SER A 49 -9.41 2.78 -22.13
C SER A 49 -10.48 3.61 -22.83
N VAL A 50 -10.61 3.47 -24.16
CA VAL A 50 -11.49 4.31 -25.01
C VAL A 50 -12.98 4.25 -24.63
N PHE A 51 -13.41 3.31 -23.77
CA PHE A 51 -14.82 3.06 -23.47
C PHE A 51 -15.18 3.28 -21.99
N GLU A 52 -14.41 2.74 -21.05
CA GLU A 52 -14.50 2.97 -19.61
C GLU A 52 -13.10 2.83 -19.00
N ASP A 53 -12.57 3.90 -18.44
CA ASP A 53 -11.17 3.94 -17.99
C ASP A 53 -10.95 3.02 -16.77
N ALA A 54 -11.75 3.14 -15.71
CA ALA A 54 -11.63 2.38 -14.47
C ALA A 54 -12.95 1.70 -14.05
N ALA A 55 -12.85 0.48 -13.51
CA ALA A 55 -13.97 -0.27 -12.95
C ALA A 55 -14.26 0.08 -11.48
N ASP A 56 -13.26 0.57 -10.75
CA ASP A 56 -13.38 0.99 -9.34
C ASP A 56 -12.19 1.89 -9.00
N ASP A 57 -12.40 2.90 -8.18
CA ASP A 57 -11.36 3.79 -7.67
C ASP A 57 -11.69 4.22 -6.24
N ALA A 58 -10.64 4.54 -5.48
CA ALA A 58 -10.80 5.09 -4.15
C ALA A 58 -9.56 5.87 -3.73
N GLU A 59 -9.78 7.02 -3.10
CA GLU A 59 -8.74 7.82 -2.46
C GLU A 59 -8.86 7.73 -0.94
N TYR A 60 -7.76 7.41 -0.28
CA TYR A 60 -7.69 7.34 1.16
C TYR A 60 -6.68 8.35 1.69
N SER A 61 -7.04 9.04 2.78
CA SER A 61 -6.16 9.95 3.51
C SER A 61 -6.27 9.67 5.00
N GLY A 62 -5.13 9.69 5.70
CA GLY A 62 -5.09 9.47 7.14
C GLY A 62 -3.80 8.82 7.62
N ASN A 63 -3.90 8.09 8.74
CA ASN A 63 -2.76 7.41 9.35
C ASN A 63 -2.36 6.14 8.59
N LEU A 64 -1.12 5.69 8.79
CA LEU A 64 -0.55 4.55 8.05
C LEU A 64 -1.33 3.24 8.24
N ILE A 65 -1.90 3.01 9.42
CA ILE A 65 -2.68 1.80 9.69
C ILE A 65 -3.98 1.82 8.87
N TYR A 66 -4.67 2.94 8.88
CA TYR A 66 -5.88 3.14 8.08
C TYR A 66 -5.59 3.00 6.58
N LEU A 67 -4.52 3.62 6.09
CA LEU A 67 -4.12 3.54 4.69
C LEU A 67 -3.78 2.10 4.27
N LEU A 68 -2.99 1.39 5.09
CA LEU A 68 -2.65 -0.02 4.85
C LEU A 68 -3.92 -0.89 4.77
N GLN A 69 -4.82 -0.76 5.74
CA GLN A 69 -6.07 -1.52 5.78
C GLN A 69 -6.96 -1.21 4.58
N SER A 70 -7.12 0.07 4.25
CA SER A 70 -7.98 0.51 3.15
C SER A 70 -7.47 0.04 1.79
N ALA A 71 -6.16 0.14 1.55
CA ALA A 71 -5.54 -0.35 0.33
C ALA A 71 -5.60 -1.88 0.20
N THR A 72 -5.35 -2.61 1.30
CA THR A 72 -5.47 -4.08 1.37
C THR A 72 -6.91 -4.51 1.06
N GLU A 73 -7.90 -3.83 1.65
CA GLU A 73 -9.31 -4.12 1.40
C GLU A 73 -9.72 -3.80 -0.04
N PHE A 74 -9.20 -2.70 -0.60
CA PHE A 74 -9.41 -2.35 -2.00
C PHE A 74 -8.92 -3.45 -2.94
N ILE A 75 -7.72 -3.99 -2.71
CA ILE A 75 -7.19 -5.09 -3.53
C ILE A 75 -8.06 -6.33 -3.33
N ARG A 76 -8.39 -6.67 -2.09
CA ARG A 76 -9.19 -7.85 -1.75
C ARG A 76 -10.58 -7.87 -2.40
N ARG A 77 -11.25 -6.71 -2.46
CA ARG A 77 -12.58 -6.56 -3.10
C ARG A 77 -12.51 -6.62 -4.63
N ASN A 78 -11.41 -6.15 -5.23
CA ASN A 78 -11.21 -6.09 -6.69
C ASN A 78 -10.45 -7.30 -7.27
N THR A 79 -9.94 -8.19 -6.42
CA THR A 79 -9.26 -9.42 -6.84
C THR A 79 -10.28 -10.46 -7.30
N ARG A 80 -10.07 -11.06 -8.48
CA ARG A 80 -10.92 -12.19 -8.89
C ARG A 80 -10.58 -13.40 -8.04
N LYS A 81 -11.62 -14.15 -7.66
CA LYS A 81 -11.48 -15.37 -6.85
C LYS A 81 -11.88 -16.57 -7.69
N GLY A 82 -10.89 -17.19 -8.31
CA GLY A 82 -11.06 -18.52 -8.88
C GLY A 82 -11.29 -19.55 -7.77
N TRP A 83 -11.74 -20.75 -8.14
CA TRP A 83 -11.82 -21.86 -7.22
C TRP A 83 -11.56 -23.19 -7.94
N THR A 84 -11.04 -24.17 -7.19
CA THR A 84 -10.84 -25.54 -7.68
C THR A 84 -11.64 -26.49 -6.80
N LYS A 85 -12.41 -27.41 -7.41
CA LYS A 85 -13.13 -28.45 -6.69
C LYS A 85 -12.16 -29.46 -6.10
N THR A 86 -12.37 -29.85 -4.84
CA THR A 86 -11.64 -30.94 -4.18
C THR A 86 -12.59 -32.11 -3.91
N ALA A 87 -12.05 -33.25 -3.48
CA ALA A 87 -12.85 -34.44 -3.14
C ALA A 87 -13.92 -34.15 -2.07
N THR A 88 -13.66 -33.19 -1.18
CA THR A 88 -14.50 -32.86 -0.03
C THR A 88 -15.03 -31.41 -0.03
N GLY A 89 -14.75 -30.61 -1.08
CA GLY A 89 -15.16 -29.21 -1.11
C GLY A 89 -14.61 -28.40 -2.27
N ARG A 90 -14.18 -27.16 -1.97
CA ARG A 90 -13.52 -26.25 -2.92
C ARG A 90 -12.37 -25.52 -2.22
N VAL A 91 -11.33 -25.19 -2.99
CA VAL A 91 -10.24 -24.31 -2.56
C VAL A 91 -10.29 -23.05 -3.41
N GLU A 92 -10.37 -21.90 -2.75
CA GLU A 92 -10.33 -20.60 -3.40
C GLU A 92 -8.90 -20.28 -3.85
N LYS A 93 -8.78 -19.68 -5.04
CA LYS A 93 -7.53 -19.27 -5.68
C LYS A 93 -7.69 -17.81 -6.10
N PRO A 94 -7.40 -16.84 -5.21
CA PRO A 94 -7.38 -15.44 -5.58
C PRO A 94 -6.22 -15.18 -6.57
N ASP A 95 -6.39 -14.20 -7.47
CA ASP A 95 -5.33 -13.81 -8.41
C ASP A 95 -4.05 -13.36 -7.69
N TYR A 96 -4.20 -12.75 -6.51
CA TYR A 96 -3.08 -12.28 -5.70
C TYR A 96 -3.09 -12.92 -4.31
N ALA A 97 -1.93 -13.38 -3.84
CA ALA A 97 -1.76 -13.84 -2.47
C ALA A 97 -1.84 -12.64 -1.50
N GLU A 98 -2.67 -12.75 -0.46
CA GLU A 98 -2.88 -11.68 0.52
C GLU A 98 -1.59 -11.17 1.15
N ARG A 99 -0.69 -12.09 1.49
CA ARG A 99 0.59 -11.72 2.07
C ARG A 99 1.47 -10.91 1.12
N ALA A 100 1.40 -11.16 -0.19
CA ALA A 100 2.27 -10.51 -1.16
C ALA A 100 1.92 -9.02 -1.32
N TYR A 101 0.64 -8.70 -1.53
CA TYR A 101 0.25 -7.29 -1.64
C TYR A 101 0.28 -6.56 -0.29
N PHE A 102 0.07 -7.27 0.83
CA PHE A 102 0.22 -6.69 2.17
C PHE A 102 1.65 -6.15 2.37
N GLU A 103 2.67 -6.97 2.14
CA GLU A 103 4.08 -6.53 2.24
C GLU A 103 4.43 -5.45 1.22
N GLY A 104 3.90 -5.55 -0.01
CA GLY A 104 4.08 -4.52 -1.03
C GLY A 104 3.56 -3.15 -0.60
N ILE A 105 2.37 -3.10 0.01
CA ILE A 105 1.80 -1.85 0.55
C ILE A 105 2.60 -1.36 1.76
N VAL A 106 3.01 -2.24 2.68
CA VAL A 106 3.86 -1.89 3.83
C VAL A 106 5.14 -1.23 3.34
N ASN A 107 5.83 -1.83 2.37
CA ASN A 107 7.07 -1.27 1.82
C ASN A 107 6.83 0.09 1.17
N ALA A 108 5.77 0.21 0.38
CA ALA A 108 5.42 1.47 -0.29
C ALA A 108 5.09 2.60 0.69
N LEU A 109 4.44 2.31 1.82
CA LEU A 109 4.12 3.30 2.86
C LEU A 109 5.36 3.66 3.70
N ILE A 110 6.11 2.67 4.16
CA ILE A 110 7.23 2.89 5.10
C ILE A 110 8.44 3.51 4.41
N HIS A 111 8.73 3.15 3.17
CA HIS A 111 9.89 3.66 2.42
C HIS A 111 9.57 4.89 1.55
N ARG A 112 8.35 5.43 1.64
CA ARG A 112 7.97 6.65 0.95
C ARG A 112 8.82 7.84 1.41
N THR A 113 9.22 8.68 0.46
CA THR A 113 9.79 10.00 0.77
C THR A 113 8.67 10.98 1.14
N TYR A 114 8.50 11.25 2.43
CA TYR A 114 7.44 12.13 2.94
C TYR A 114 7.68 13.64 2.72
N ASP A 115 8.87 14.03 2.26
CA ASP A 115 9.21 15.43 1.96
C ASP A 115 8.60 15.94 0.64
N PHE A 116 8.18 15.02 -0.25
CA PHE A 116 7.60 15.36 -1.54
C PHE A 116 6.10 15.70 -1.38
N ARG A 117 5.80 17.00 -1.39
CA ARG A 117 4.43 17.52 -1.32
C ARG A 117 3.62 17.18 -2.56
N GLY A 118 2.33 16.92 -2.40
CA GLY A 118 1.39 16.64 -3.49
C GLY A 118 1.64 15.29 -4.17
N THR A 119 2.28 14.35 -3.49
CA THR A 119 2.53 13.00 -3.99
C THR A 119 1.87 11.96 -3.09
N GLU A 120 1.59 10.77 -3.61
CA GLU A 120 0.88 9.70 -2.88
C GLU A 120 1.37 8.33 -3.32
N VAL A 121 1.07 7.30 -2.54
CA VAL A 121 1.24 5.92 -2.99
C VAL A 121 0.08 5.58 -3.94
N HIS A 122 0.39 4.98 -5.09
CA HIS A 122 -0.63 4.46 -5.99
C HIS A 122 -0.67 2.93 -5.97
N VAL A 123 -1.88 2.39 -5.88
CA VAL A 123 -2.19 0.96 -5.98
C VAL A 123 -3.05 0.77 -7.21
N GLU A 124 -2.48 0.22 -8.27
CA GLU A 124 -3.12 0.09 -9.57
C GLU A 124 -3.28 -1.37 -9.96
N MET A 125 -4.53 -1.77 -10.21
CA MET A 125 -4.88 -3.12 -10.61
C MET A 125 -5.25 -3.14 -12.08
N TYR A 126 -4.61 -4.05 -12.82
CA TYR A 126 -4.88 -4.34 -14.23
C TYR A 126 -5.38 -5.78 -14.36
N ASP A 127 -5.73 -6.18 -15.57
CA ASP A 127 -6.18 -7.56 -15.82
C ASP A 127 -5.08 -8.61 -15.66
N ASP A 128 -3.81 -8.23 -15.76
CA ASP A 128 -2.65 -9.12 -15.71
C ASP A 128 -1.71 -8.88 -14.53
N ARG A 129 -1.80 -7.73 -13.86
CA ARG A 129 -0.84 -7.32 -12.83
C ARG A 129 -1.42 -6.36 -11.80
N LEU A 130 -0.76 -6.33 -10.65
CA LEU A 130 -0.92 -5.32 -9.61
C LEU A 130 0.37 -4.48 -9.59
N VAL A 131 0.24 -3.17 -9.66
CA VAL A 131 1.35 -2.21 -9.57
C VAL A 131 1.17 -1.39 -8.30
N ILE A 132 2.19 -1.38 -7.44
CA ILE A 132 2.24 -0.52 -6.27
C ILE A 132 3.42 0.42 -6.48
N SER A 133 3.15 1.73 -6.52
CA SER A 133 4.18 2.76 -6.70
C SER A 133 4.17 3.73 -5.53
N SER A 134 5.36 4.12 -5.09
CA SER A 134 5.54 5.07 -4.00
C SER A 134 6.48 6.21 -4.41
N PRO A 135 6.24 7.45 -3.93
CA PRO A 135 7.13 8.57 -4.18
C PRO A 135 8.47 8.36 -3.49
N GLY A 136 9.55 8.58 -4.22
CA GLY A 136 10.91 8.42 -3.72
C GLY A 136 11.79 7.67 -4.69
N GLY A 137 12.97 7.30 -4.21
CA GLY A 137 13.94 6.48 -4.93
C GLY A 137 14.67 5.59 -3.94
N ILE A 138 15.57 4.76 -4.46
CA ILE A 138 16.33 3.83 -3.63
C ILE A 138 17.21 4.63 -2.66
N TYR A 139 17.11 4.29 -1.38
CA TYR A 139 17.90 4.92 -0.34
C TYR A 139 19.40 4.79 -0.66
N GLY A 140 20.12 5.91 -0.66
CA GLY A 140 21.56 5.94 -0.96
C GLY A 140 21.93 5.99 -2.46
N GLY A 141 20.96 6.08 -3.37
CA GLY A 141 21.22 6.24 -4.81
C GLY A 141 21.76 4.98 -5.49
N GLY A 142 21.58 3.81 -4.89
CA GLY A 142 21.89 2.53 -5.54
C GLY A 142 20.99 2.28 -6.75
N GLU A 143 21.47 1.45 -7.69
CA GLU A 143 20.62 0.85 -8.71
C GLU A 143 19.95 -0.41 -8.14
N LEU A 144 18.66 -0.62 -8.42
CA LEU A 144 18.04 -1.91 -8.14
C LEU A 144 18.62 -2.90 -9.14
N GLU A 145 19.09 -4.05 -8.66
CA GLU A 145 19.35 -5.17 -9.57
C GLU A 145 17.99 -5.62 -10.13
N PRO A 146 17.77 -5.51 -11.45
CA PRO A 146 16.56 -6.03 -12.04
C PRO A 146 16.55 -7.54 -11.89
N LEU A 147 15.43 -8.09 -11.44
CA LEU A 147 15.17 -9.52 -11.58
C LEU A 147 14.96 -9.85 -13.05
N GLU A 148 15.05 -11.14 -13.41
CA GLU A 148 14.89 -11.60 -14.80
C GLU A 148 13.54 -11.22 -15.43
N ASP A 149 12.52 -10.95 -14.60
CA ASP A 149 11.19 -10.51 -15.01
C ASP A 149 11.01 -8.97 -15.00
N GLY A 150 12.07 -8.21 -14.72
CA GLY A 150 12.04 -6.75 -14.63
C GLY A 150 11.44 -6.20 -13.33
N SER A 151 11.12 -7.06 -12.36
CA SER A 151 10.76 -6.63 -11.01
C SER A 151 12.01 -6.31 -10.17
N TYR A 152 11.81 -5.63 -9.05
CA TYR A 152 12.91 -5.17 -8.19
C TYR A 152 12.66 -5.58 -6.74
N ILE A 153 13.73 -5.96 -6.02
CA ILE A 153 13.69 -6.22 -4.58
C ILE A 153 14.48 -5.11 -3.89
N SER A 154 13.84 -4.36 -2.97
CA SER A 154 14.59 -3.58 -1.99
C SER A 154 15.15 -4.54 -0.94
N LYS A 155 16.48 -4.58 -0.79
CA LYS A 155 17.11 -5.27 0.35
C LYS A 155 16.79 -4.57 1.67
#